data_AF-A0A848UQU0-F1
#
_entry.id   AF-A0A848UQU0-F1
#
_cell.length_a   1.000
_cell.length_b   1.000
_cell.length_c   1.000
_cell.angle_alpha   90.00
_cell.angle_beta   90.00
_cell.angle_gamma   90.00
#
_symmetry.space_group_name_H-M   'P 1'
#
loop_
_entity.id
_entity.type
_entity.pdbx_description
1 polymer ?
#
loop_
_entity_poly.entity_id
_entity_poly.type
_entity_poly.pdbx_seq_one_letter_code
_entity_poly.pdbx_strand_id
1 'polypeptide(L)'
;MINQNLFENTETAFALKSDSELERAYFLFKMISVQPLVRIGTAATNFALKANLPVEGLIRSTVFDHFCGGVNEEDCLPVIDKLYAHKVSSVLDYSVEGKEIEHQFDGALEKILKIINFCDEKEAMPIVVFKPTGFGRFNLYQKKTEGKALTSEEQ
;
A
#
# COMPACT_ATOMS: atom_id res chain seq x y z
N MET A 1 16.70 35.48 -10.29
CA MET A 1 16.64 34.51 -9.18
C MET A 1 15.34 33.76 -9.35
N ILE A 2 15.39 32.45 -9.60
CA ILE A 2 14.19 31.65 -9.71
C ILE A 2 13.58 31.61 -8.31
N ASN A 3 12.41 32.24 -8.17
CA ASN A 3 11.60 32.19 -6.96
C ASN A 3 11.36 30.70 -6.69
N GLN A 4 11.95 30.12 -5.64
CA GLN A 4 11.76 28.70 -5.36
C GLN A 4 10.27 28.47 -5.10
N ASN A 5 9.63 27.77 -6.03
CA ASN A 5 8.26 27.31 -5.88
C ASN A 5 8.20 26.35 -4.69
N LEU A 6 7.11 26.38 -3.91
CA LEU A 6 6.87 25.48 -2.78
C LEU A 6 7.16 24.01 -3.13
N PHE A 7 6.88 23.62 -4.38
CA PHE A 7 7.08 22.24 -4.88
C PHE A 7 8.55 21.88 -5.21
N GLU A 8 9.46 22.85 -5.30
CA GLU A 8 10.87 22.62 -5.63
C GLU A 8 11.77 22.54 -4.38
N ASN A 9 11.21 22.73 -3.19
CA ASN A 9 11.95 22.67 -1.93
C ASN A 9 12.08 21.22 -1.44
N THR A 10 13.10 20.52 -1.93
CA THR A 10 13.38 19.13 -1.55
C THR A 10 13.82 18.98 -0.09
N GLU A 11 14.47 19.98 0.49
CA GLU A 11 14.83 20.00 1.91
C GLU A 11 13.59 19.86 2.79
N THR A 12 12.53 20.62 2.49
CA THR A 12 11.24 20.50 3.19
C THR A 12 10.54 19.19 2.87
N ALA A 13 10.53 18.77 1.60
CA ALA A 13 9.86 17.52 1.17
C ALA A 13 10.45 16.27 1.83
N PHE A 14 11.76 16.27 2.09
CA PHE A 14 12.49 15.14 2.66
C PHE A 14 12.94 15.36 4.11
N ALA A 15 12.42 16.38 4.81
CA ALA A 15 12.77 16.68 6.20
C ALA A 15 12.57 15.50 7.17
N LEU A 16 11.70 14.55 6.79
CA LEU A 16 11.44 13.32 7.52
C LEU A 16 12.40 12.17 7.22
N LYS A 17 13.40 12.32 6.35
CA LYS A 17 14.26 11.23 5.90
C LYS A 17 15.72 11.52 6.26
N SER A 18 16.42 10.50 6.77
CA SER A 18 17.88 10.55 6.87
C SER A 18 18.55 10.36 5.52
N ASP A 19 19.82 10.78 5.40
CA ASP A 19 20.64 10.53 4.21
C ASP A 19 20.64 9.04 3.82
N SER A 20 20.74 8.14 4.81
CA SER A 20 20.70 6.70 4.58
C SER A 20 19.34 6.19 4.07
N GLU A 21 18.23 6.81 4.47
CA GLU A 21 16.90 6.51 3.90
C GLU A 21 16.79 7.00 2.46
N LEU A 22 17.34 8.18 2.16
CA LEU A 22 17.34 8.77 0.81
C LEU A 22 18.22 7.99 -0.16
N GLU A 23 19.44 7.62 0.24
CA GLU A 23 20.32 6.79 -0.56
C GLU A 23 19.68 5.42 -0.86
N ARG A 24 19.10 4.77 0.16
CA ARG A 24 18.38 3.51 -0.03
C ARG A 24 17.24 3.64 -1.04
N ALA A 25 16.42 4.69 -0.93
CA ALA A 25 15.35 4.97 -1.87
C ALA A 25 15.90 5.20 -3.29
N TYR A 26 16.96 5.99 -3.44
CA TYR A 26 17.60 6.24 -4.73
C TYR A 26 18.09 4.94 -5.40
N PHE A 27 18.80 4.08 -4.66
CA PHE A 27 19.26 2.79 -5.20
C PHE A 27 18.10 1.87 -5.57
N LEU A 28 17.05 1.81 -4.74
CA LEU A 28 15.85 1.03 -5.01
C LEU A 28 15.17 1.48 -6.31
N PHE A 29 14.90 2.77 -6.47
CA PHE A 29 14.26 3.30 -7.69
C PHE A 29 15.14 3.13 -8.93
N LYS A 30 16.45 3.33 -8.80
CA LYS A 30 17.39 3.09 -9.90
C LYS A 30 17.37 1.62 -10.32
N MET A 31 17.34 0.67 -9.39
CA MET A 31 17.20 -0.75 -9.69
C MET A 31 15.86 -1.04 -10.39
N ILE A 32 14.75 -0.52 -9.87
CA ILE A 32 13.41 -0.74 -10.43
C ILE A 32 13.26 -0.15 -11.84
N SER A 33 13.96 0.95 -12.15
CA SER A 33 13.96 1.52 -13.50
C SER A 33 14.57 0.60 -14.57
N VAL A 34 15.31 -0.45 -14.16
CA VAL A 34 15.92 -1.41 -15.07
C VAL A 34 15.03 -2.64 -15.19
N GLN A 35 14.15 -2.65 -16.20
CA GLN A 35 13.14 -3.70 -16.38
C GLN A 35 13.70 -5.15 -16.36
N PRO A 36 14.85 -5.48 -16.97
CA PRO A 36 15.42 -6.83 -16.86
C PRO A 36 15.76 -7.24 -15.42
N LEU A 37 16.29 -6.31 -14.60
CA LEU A 37 16.59 -6.58 -13.19
C LEU A 37 15.32 -6.83 -12.40
N VAL A 38 14.25 -6.07 -12.64
CA VAL A 38 12.94 -6.30 -12.02
C VAL A 38 12.42 -7.69 -12.35
N ARG A 39 12.48 -8.12 -13.62
CA ARG A 39 12.02 -9.46 -14.03
C ARG A 39 12.80 -10.58 -13.33
N ILE A 40 14.13 -10.47 -13.26
CA ILE A 40 14.98 -11.45 -12.58
C ILE A 40 14.70 -11.46 -11.08
N GLY A 41 14.63 -10.28 -10.44
CA GLY A 41 14.35 -10.14 -9.01
C GLY A 41 12.99 -10.74 -8.64
N THR A 42 11.95 -10.50 -9.43
CA THR A 42 10.62 -11.09 -9.24
C THR A 42 10.67 -12.62 -9.36
N ALA A 43 11.37 -13.17 -10.35
CA ALA A 43 11.49 -14.62 -10.52
C ALA A 43 12.24 -15.26 -9.33
N ALA A 44 13.37 -14.67 -8.93
CA ALA A 44 14.18 -15.15 -7.80
C ALA A 44 13.42 -15.08 -6.47
N THR A 45 12.71 -13.97 -6.21
CA THR A 45 11.91 -13.78 -4.99
C THR A 45 10.78 -14.82 -4.93
N ASN A 46 10.04 -15.01 -6.03
CA ASN A 46 8.98 -16.01 -6.09
C ASN A 46 9.51 -17.43 -5.87
N PHE A 47 10.67 -17.76 -6.43
CA PHE A 47 11.33 -19.04 -6.18
C PHE A 47 11.69 -19.21 -4.71
N ALA A 48 12.34 -18.21 -4.11
CA ALA A 48 12.77 -18.26 -2.72
C ALA A 48 11.60 -18.44 -1.75
N LEU A 49 10.50 -17.71 -1.95
CA LEU A 49 9.28 -17.84 -1.14
C LEU A 49 8.64 -19.23 -1.30
N LYS A 50 8.51 -19.74 -2.53
CA LYS A 50 7.95 -21.08 -2.79
C LYS A 50 8.82 -22.20 -2.22
N ALA A 51 10.12 -22.00 -2.19
CA ALA A 51 11.08 -22.92 -1.59
C ALA A 51 11.22 -22.75 -0.07
N ASN A 52 10.45 -21.85 0.56
CA ASN A 52 10.53 -21.52 1.99
C ASN A 52 11.95 -21.09 2.44
N LEU A 53 12.70 -20.41 1.56
CA LEU A 53 13.98 -19.82 1.93
C LEU A 53 13.75 -18.60 2.84
N PRO A 54 14.64 -18.34 3.82
CA PRO A 54 14.47 -17.26 4.80
C PRO A 54 14.83 -15.88 4.20
N VAL A 55 14.08 -15.43 3.20
CA VAL A 55 14.33 -14.17 2.47
C VAL A 55 13.44 -13.01 2.92
N GLU A 56 12.46 -13.25 3.79
CA GLU A 56 11.48 -12.25 4.23
C GLU A 56 12.13 -11.02 4.87
N GLY A 57 13.15 -11.21 5.71
CA GLY A 57 13.88 -10.10 6.33
C GLY A 57 14.64 -9.25 5.32
N LEU A 58 15.17 -9.87 4.25
CA LEU A 58 15.84 -9.15 3.17
C LEU A 58 14.82 -8.35 2.35
N ILE A 59 13.66 -8.95 2.03
CA ILE A 59 12.57 -8.26 1.32
C ILE A 59 12.09 -7.07 2.14
N ARG A 60 11.94 -7.25 3.47
CA ARG A 60 11.48 -6.21 4.38
C ARG A 60 12.41 -5.00 4.39
N SER A 61 13.70 -5.25 4.63
CA SER A 61 14.73 -4.22 4.76
C SER A 61 15.10 -3.51 3.46
N THR A 62 14.69 -4.03 2.29
CA THR A 62 15.07 -3.47 0.99
C THR A 62 13.90 -2.81 0.26
N VAL A 63 12.80 -3.53 0.05
CA VAL A 63 11.70 -3.11 -0.83
C VAL A 63 10.45 -2.76 -0.03
N PHE A 64 10.10 -3.58 0.97
CA PHE A 64 8.83 -3.50 1.66
C PHE A 64 8.60 -2.14 2.35
N ASP A 65 9.54 -1.69 3.18
CA ASP A 65 9.39 -0.46 3.97
C ASP A 65 9.30 0.81 3.12
N HIS A 66 9.59 0.71 1.82
CA HIS A 66 9.41 1.82 0.88
C HIS A 66 8.00 1.90 0.30
N PHE A 67 7.33 0.75 0.12
CA PHE A 67 6.02 0.67 -0.55
C PHE A 67 4.87 0.34 0.41
N CYS A 68 5.16 -0.22 1.59
CA CYS A 68 4.19 -0.60 2.60
C CYS A 68 4.48 0.10 3.92
N GLY A 69 3.44 0.62 4.58
CA GLY A 69 3.58 1.22 5.92
C GLY A 69 3.81 0.19 7.03
N GLY A 70 3.42 -1.07 6.82
CA GLY A 70 3.45 -2.15 7.80
C GLY A 70 2.69 -3.38 7.31
N VAL A 71 2.70 -4.47 8.06
CA VAL A 71 1.90 -5.68 7.77
C VAL A 71 0.54 -5.69 8.47
N ASN A 72 0.34 -4.78 9.44
CA ASN A 72 -0.90 -4.55 10.17
C ASN A 72 -0.97 -3.06 10.58
N GLU A 73 -2.06 -2.65 11.21
CA GLU A 73 -2.30 -1.26 11.62
C GLU A 73 -1.29 -0.78 12.68
N GLU A 74 -0.94 -1.65 13.61
CA GLU A 74 -0.05 -1.37 14.72
C GLU A 74 1.41 -1.16 14.26
N ASP A 75 1.86 -1.95 13.29
CA ASP A 75 3.17 -1.82 12.61
C ASP A 75 3.31 -0.47 11.89
N CYS A 76 2.20 0.16 11.49
CA CYS A 76 2.20 1.46 10.81
C CYS A 76 2.34 2.65 11.77
N LEU A 77 2.09 2.48 13.08
CA LEU A 77 2.06 3.57 14.07
C LEU A 77 3.33 4.45 14.04
N PRO A 78 4.56 3.91 14.01
CA PRO A 78 5.76 4.74 14.00
C PRO A 78 5.84 5.67 12.79
N VAL A 79 5.36 5.23 11.63
CA VAL A 79 5.34 6.03 10.40
C VAL A 79 4.24 7.10 10.48
N ILE A 80 3.06 6.72 10.98
CA ILE A 80 1.92 7.62 11.19
C ILE A 80 2.31 8.77 12.12
N ASP A 81 2.92 8.45 13.27
CA ASP A 81 3.32 9.45 14.27
C ASP A 81 4.40 10.39 13.71
N LYS A 82 5.37 9.85 12.97
CA LYS A 82 6.44 10.62 12.33
C LYS A 82 5.88 11.61 11.31
N LEU A 83 4.90 11.20 10.50
CA LEU A 83 4.20 12.06 9.55
C LEU A 83 3.35 13.11 10.26
N TYR A 84 2.59 12.71 11.28
CA TYR A 84 1.68 13.59 11.99
C TYR A 84 2.41 14.68 12.79
N ALA A 85 3.61 14.40 13.30
CA ALA A 85 4.49 15.40 13.90
C ALA A 85 4.81 16.58 12.94
N HIS A 86 4.69 16.36 11.62
CA HIS A 86 4.86 17.38 10.57
C HIS A 86 3.52 17.80 9.95
N LYS A 87 2.40 17.55 10.65
CA LYS A 87 1.04 17.87 10.22
C LYS A 87 0.63 17.18 8.92
N VAL A 88 1.21 16.01 8.64
CA VAL A 88 0.83 15.15 7.51
C VAL A 88 0.00 13.99 8.06
N SER A 89 -1.28 13.96 7.71
CA SER A 89 -2.17 12.85 8.05
C SER A 89 -1.88 11.62 7.21
N SER A 90 -2.25 10.45 7.74
CA SER A 90 -2.06 9.15 7.09
C SER A 90 -3.39 8.51 6.74
N VAL A 91 -3.38 7.69 5.70
CA VAL A 91 -4.52 6.86 5.29
C VAL A 91 -4.01 5.43 5.16
N LEU A 92 -4.62 4.51 5.90
CA LEU A 92 -4.33 3.08 5.71
C LEU A 92 -5.16 2.56 4.55
N ASP A 93 -4.46 2.16 3.49
CA ASP A 93 -5.06 1.49 2.34
C ASP A 93 -4.81 -0.02 2.43
N TYR A 94 -5.87 -0.79 2.64
CA TYR A 94 -5.79 -2.24 2.52
C TYR A 94 -5.60 -2.62 1.05
N SER A 95 -4.44 -3.21 0.74
CA SER A 95 -4.00 -3.41 -0.65
C SER A 95 -4.70 -4.56 -1.38
N VAL A 96 -5.58 -5.32 -0.72
CA VAL A 96 -6.26 -6.46 -1.33
C VAL A 96 -7.40 -6.01 -2.25
N GLU A 97 -7.38 -6.50 -3.48
CA GLU A 97 -8.41 -6.28 -4.50
C GLU A 97 -8.53 -7.50 -5.44
N GLY A 98 -9.55 -7.49 -6.31
CA GLY A 98 -9.66 -8.45 -7.42
C GLY A 98 -9.86 -9.90 -6.97
N LYS A 99 -10.51 -10.10 -5.83
CA LYS A 99 -10.85 -11.42 -5.31
C LYS A 99 -12.12 -11.94 -6.01
N GLU A 100 -12.25 -13.26 -6.08
CA GLU A 100 -13.38 -13.92 -6.76
C GLU A 100 -14.20 -14.85 -5.85
N ILE A 101 -13.71 -15.10 -4.62
CA ILE A 101 -14.26 -16.07 -3.69
C ILE A 101 -14.87 -15.35 -2.47
N GLU A 102 -16.09 -15.74 -2.09
CA GLU A 102 -16.89 -15.09 -1.04
C GLU A 102 -16.13 -14.86 0.27
N HIS A 103 -15.46 -15.88 0.81
CA HIS A 103 -14.72 -15.77 2.07
C HIS A 103 -13.63 -14.68 2.06
N GLN A 104 -13.12 -14.30 0.88
CA GLN A 104 -12.14 -13.23 0.75
C GLN A 104 -12.80 -11.84 0.79
N PHE A 105 -14.06 -11.73 0.36
CA PHE A 105 -14.85 -10.51 0.51
C PHE A 105 -15.21 -10.27 1.97
N ASP A 106 -15.63 -11.30 2.69
CA ASP A 106 -15.89 -11.24 4.13
C ASP A 106 -14.63 -10.82 4.89
N GLY A 107 -13.49 -11.44 4.59
CA GLY A 107 -12.20 -11.07 5.20
C GLY A 107 -11.78 -9.63 4.88
N ALA A 108 -12.07 -9.13 3.68
CA ALA A 108 -11.83 -7.73 3.35
C ALA A 108 -12.75 -6.79 4.13
N LEU A 109 -14.03 -7.13 4.29
CA LEU A 109 -14.98 -6.37 5.10
C LEU A 109 -14.52 -6.29 6.55
N GLU A 110 -14.17 -7.43 7.17
CA GLU A 110 -13.65 -7.50 8.53
C GLU A 110 -12.40 -6.63 8.70
N LYS A 111 -11.48 -6.68 7.74
CA LYS A 111 -10.26 -5.86 7.77
C LYS A 111 -10.56 -4.38 7.69
N ILE A 112 -11.46 -3.95 6.80
CA ILE A 112 -11.85 -2.55 6.67
C ILE A 112 -12.56 -2.06 7.95
N LEU A 113 -13.44 -2.87 8.55
CA LEU A 113 -14.07 -2.55 9.84
C LEU A 113 -13.02 -2.40 10.95
N LYS A 114 -12.00 -3.27 11.00
CA LYS A 114 -10.88 -3.11 11.93
C LYS A 114 -10.15 -1.78 11.70
N ILE A 115 -9.86 -1.42 10.45
CA ILE A 115 -9.21 -0.15 10.10
C ILE A 115 -10.08 1.04 10.51
N ILE A 116 -11.39 1.00 10.28
CA ILE A 116 -12.32 2.07 10.70
C ILE A 116 -12.22 2.31 12.20
N ASN A 117 -12.34 1.24 13.00
CA ASN A 117 -12.24 1.36 14.46
C ASN A 117 -10.85 1.85 14.90
N PHE A 118 -9.79 1.40 14.22
CA PHE A 118 -8.42 1.85 14.52
C PHE A 118 -8.23 3.34 14.23
N CYS A 119 -8.83 3.87 13.15
CA CYS A 119 -8.71 5.27 12.75
C CYS A 119 -9.60 6.20 13.59
N ASP A 120 -10.77 5.75 14.05
CA ASP A 120 -11.73 6.56 14.83
C ASP A 120 -11.09 7.15 16.10
N GLU A 121 -10.11 6.45 16.67
CA GLU A 121 -9.39 6.87 17.87
C GLU A 121 -8.23 7.86 17.60
N LYS A 122 -7.99 8.28 16.35
CA LYS A 122 -6.73 8.96 15.93
C LYS A 122 -6.96 10.17 15.03
N GLU A 123 -6.59 11.36 15.53
CA GLU A 123 -6.61 12.61 14.73
C GLU A 123 -5.69 12.56 13.50
N ALA A 124 -4.61 11.77 13.56
CA ALA A 124 -3.69 11.59 12.45
C ALA A 124 -4.31 10.92 11.21
N MET A 125 -5.52 10.37 11.33
CA MET A 125 -6.14 9.49 10.35
C MET A 125 -7.60 9.88 10.07
N PRO A 126 -7.84 11.04 9.43
CA PRO A 126 -9.18 11.63 9.33
C PRO A 126 -10.10 10.91 8.34
N ILE A 127 -9.56 10.02 7.50
CA ILE A 127 -10.33 9.30 6.47
C ILE A 127 -9.90 7.84 6.38
N VAL A 128 -10.83 7.00 5.94
CA VAL A 128 -10.60 5.60 5.59
C VAL A 128 -10.98 5.40 4.13
N VAL A 129 -10.24 4.53 3.45
CA VAL A 129 -10.48 4.16 2.06
C VAL A 129 -10.75 2.66 1.96
N PHE A 130 -11.55 2.28 0.97
CA PHE A 130 -11.77 0.89 0.60
C PHE A 130 -11.94 0.79 -0.91
N LYS A 131 -11.73 -0.42 -1.44
CA LYS A 131 -11.91 -0.73 -2.85
C LYS A 131 -13.19 -1.56 -3.00
N PRO A 132 -14.21 -1.12 -3.75
CA PRO A 132 -15.44 -1.90 -3.93
C PRO A 132 -15.20 -3.33 -4.44
N THR A 133 -14.20 -3.51 -5.31
CA THR A 133 -13.76 -4.81 -5.83
C THR A 133 -13.14 -5.73 -4.78
N GLY A 134 -12.87 -5.22 -3.58
CA GLY A 134 -12.53 -6.02 -2.40
C GLY A 134 -13.75 -6.64 -1.72
N PHE A 135 -14.97 -6.18 -2.02
CA PHE A 135 -16.23 -6.66 -1.42
C PHE A 135 -17.14 -7.39 -2.42
N GLY A 136 -16.70 -7.56 -3.66
CA GLY A 136 -17.52 -8.22 -4.65
C GLY A 136 -16.77 -8.46 -5.96
N ARG A 137 -17.30 -9.38 -6.76
CA ARG A 137 -16.69 -9.75 -8.04
C ARG A 137 -16.71 -8.57 -9.01
N PHE A 138 -15.56 -8.32 -9.65
CA PHE A 138 -15.39 -7.22 -10.61
C PHE A 138 -16.42 -7.25 -11.74
N ASN A 139 -16.77 -8.43 -12.24
CA ASN A 139 -17.72 -8.61 -13.34
C ASN A 139 -19.13 -8.09 -13.00
N LEU A 140 -19.56 -8.16 -11.73
CA LEU A 140 -20.86 -7.63 -11.29
C LEU A 140 -20.87 -6.09 -11.34
N TYR A 141 -19.79 -5.46 -10.86
CA TYR A 141 -19.61 -4.01 -10.96
C TYR A 141 -19.57 -3.55 -12.42
N GLN A 142 -18.86 -4.29 -13.28
CA GLN A 142 -18.81 -4.01 -14.71
C GLN A 142 -20.20 -4.10 -15.36
N LYS A 143 -20.93 -5.22 -15.16
CA LYS A 143 -22.28 -5.40 -15.71
C LYS A 143 -23.23 -4.28 -15.30
N LYS A 144 -23.22 -3.91 -14.01
CA LYS A 144 -24.04 -2.83 -13.47
C LYS A 144 -23.69 -1.48 -14.10
N THR A 145 -22.41 -1.19 -14.27
CA THR A 145 -21.92 0.04 -14.91
C THR A 145 -22.30 0.11 -16.39
N GLU A 146 -22.27 -1.02 -17.09
CA GLU A 146 -22.67 -1.15 -18.51
C GLU A 146 -24.19 -1.20 -18.71
N GLY A 147 -25.00 -1.16 -17.64
CA GLY A 147 -26.46 -1.25 -17.72
C GLY A 147 -26.98 -2.65 -18.10
N LYS A 148 -26.16 -3.70 -17.95
CA LYS A 148 -26.58 -5.08 -18.21
C LYS A 148 -27.36 -5.64 -17.02
N ALA A 149 -28.41 -6.41 -17.30
CA ALA A 149 -29.16 -7.11 -16.27
C ALA A 149 -28.29 -8.20 -15.63
N LEU A 150 -28.36 -8.31 -14.30
CA LEU A 150 -27.81 -9.43 -13.54
C LEU A 150 -28.77 -10.63 -13.62
N THR A 151 -28.23 -11.85 -13.66
CA THR A 151 -29.05 -13.06 -13.52
C THR A 151 -29.55 -13.20 -12.08
N SER A 152 -30.49 -14.13 -11.83
CA SER A 152 -30.97 -14.39 -10.47
C SER A 152 -29.89 -14.90 -9.51
N GLU A 153 -28.83 -15.52 -10.02
CA GLU A 153 -27.67 -15.96 -9.21
C GLU A 153 -26.68 -14.83 -8.93
N GLU A 154 -26.75 -13.75 -9.71
CA GLU A 154 -25.85 -12.59 -9.62
C GLU A 154 -26.43 -11.44 -8.77
N GLN A 155 -27.69 -11.54 -8.34
CA GLN A 155 -28.37 -10.60 -7.44
C GLN A 155 -28.13 -10.98 -5.99
#